data_AF-A0A9E2LR96-F1
#
_entry.id   AF-A0A9E2LR96-F1
#
_cell.length_a   1.000
_cell.length_b   1.000
_cell.length_c   1.000
_cell.angle_alpha   90.00
_cell.angle_beta   90.00
_cell.angle_gamma   90.00
#
_symmetry.space_group_name_H-M   'P 1'
#
loop_
_entity.id
_entity.type
_entity.pdbx_description
1 polymer ?
#
loop_
_entity_poly.entity_id
_entity_poly.type
_entity_poly.pdbx_seq_one_letter_code
_entity_poly.pdbx_strand_id
1 'polypeptide(L)'
;MNKYRSIDLLLQYLARSIARGDIAVADRWLDDEQAIGFYKPAAPELSAYVSIHGQPPGQYDVDLEYPALDDNDVGNIPTKSENIGIEHLIDLLVMHFDLHDIAG
;
A
#
# COMPACT_ATOMS: atom_id res chain seq x y z
N MET A 1 2.69 12.93 -15.62
CA MET A 1 3.60 11.94 -15.01
C MET A 1 3.33 10.59 -15.68
N ASN A 2 4.34 9.80 -16.05
CA ASN A 2 4.11 8.49 -16.67
C ASN A 2 3.68 7.49 -15.59
N LYS A 3 2.66 6.64 -15.84
CA LYS A 3 2.06 5.71 -14.85
C LYS A 3 3.08 4.88 -14.05
N TYR A 4 4.10 4.36 -14.74
CA TYR A 4 5.21 3.63 -14.15
C TYR A 4 5.98 4.44 -13.11
N ARG A 5 6.14 5.76 -13.33
CA ARG A 5 6.88 6.61 -12.38
C ARG A 5 6.21 6.74 -11.02
N SER A 6 4.89 6.67 -10.93
CA SER A 6 4.20 6.80 -9.63
C SER A 6 4.43 5.54 -8.78
N ILE A 7 4.16 4.36 -9.34
CA ILE A 7 4.41 3.09 -8.65
C ILE A 7 5.91 2.87 -8.40
N ASP A 8 6.77 3.21 -9.36
CA ASP A 8 8.24 3.15 -9.17
C ASP A 8 8.69 4.08 -8.04
N LEU A 9 8.10 5.26 -7.90
CA LEU A 9 8.43 6.18 -6.82
C LEU A 9 8.01 5.59 -5.47
N LEU A 10 6.79 5.06 -5.36
CA LEU A 10 6.32 4.36 -4.17
C LEU A 10 7.27 3.21 -3.79
N LEU A 11 7.65 2.38 -4.76
CA LEU A 11 8.60 1.29 -4.54
C LEU A 11 9.97 1.78 -4.06
N GLN A 12 10.44 2.95 -4.52
CA GLN A 12 11.70 3.54 -4.04
C GLN A 12 11.61 3.94 -2.56
N TYR A 13 10.52 4.56 -2.12
CA TYR A 13 10.29 4.89 -0.70
C TYR A 13 10.28 3.63 0.18
N LEU A 14 9.65 2.56 -0.32
CA LEU A 14 9.46 1.31 0.41
C LEU A 14 10.61 0.31 0.26
N ALA A 15 11.60 0.59 -0.60
CA ALA A 15 12.65 -0.37 -0.97
C ALA A 15 13.40 -0.94 0.23
N ARG A 16 13.68 -0.11 1.25
CA ARG A 16 14.35 -0.55 2.48
C ARG A 16 13.48 -1.50 3.30
N SER A 17 12.21 -1.16 3.50
CA SER A 17 11.26 -2.00 4.22
C SER A 17 11.03 -3.33 3.53
N ILE A 18 10.98 -3.33 2.20
CA ILE A 18 10.91 -4.55 1.38
C ILE A 18 12.19 -5.39 1.55
N ALA A 19 13.37 -4.77 1.44
CA ALA A 19 14.65 -5.48 1.56
C ALA A 19 14.89 -6.11 2.95
N ARG A 20 14.31 -5.52 4.01
CA ARG A 20 14.37 -6.06 5.37
C ARG A 20 13.31 -7.13 5.65
N GLY A 21 12.32 -7.26 4.77
CA GLY A 21 11.20 -8.18 4.96
C GLY A 21 10.11 -7.66 5.91
N ASP A 22 10.08 -6.36 6.18
CA ASP A 22 9.02 -5.73 6.99
C ASP A 22 7.68 -5.79 6.23
N ILE A 23 7.74 -5.64 4.91
CA ILE A 23 6.64 -5.81 3.95
C ILE A 23 7.11 -6.59 2.73
N ALA A 24 6.16 -7.20 2.03
CA ALA A 24 6.39 -7.88 0.76
C ALA A 24 5.33 -7.46 -0.26
N VAL A 25 5.68 -7.59 -1.55
CA VAL A 25 4.74 -7.35 -2.65
C VAL A 25 3.83 -8.56 -2.80
N ALA A 26 2.52 -8.35 -2.89
CA ALA A 26 1.55 -9.43 -3.03
C ALA A 26 1.43 -9.88 -4.50
N ASP A 27 1.60 -11.18 -4.75
CA ASP A 27 1.54 -11.74 -6.11
C ASP A 27 0.17 -11.62 -6.78
N ARG A 28 -0.91 -11.52 -5.98
CA ARG A 28 -2.30 -11.55 -6.45
C ARG A 28 -2.71 -10.38 -7.36
N TRP A 29 -1.93 -9.31 -7.40
CA TRP A 29 -2.20 -8.12 -8.22
C TRP A 29 -1.07 -7.78 -9.19
N LEU A 30 -0.12 -8.70 -9.43
CA LEU A 30 1.00 -8.45 -10.34
C LEU A 30 0.57 -8.17 -11.79
N ASP A 31 -0.59 -8.68 -12.21
CA ASP A 31 -1.14 -8.45 -13.56
C ASP A 31 -1.81 -7.07 -13.71
N ASP A 32 -2.03 -6.35 -12.61
CA ASP A 32 -2.59 -4.99 -12.65
C ASP A 32 -1.47 -3.96 -12.81
N GLU A 33 -1.21 -3.54 -14.05
CA GLU A 33 -0.16 -2.57 -14.38
C GLU A 33 -0.30 -1.20 -13.68
N GLN A 34 -1.45 -0.91 -13.08
CA GLN A 34 -1.75 0.36 -12.40
C GLN A 34 -1.99 0.17 -10.91
N ALA A 35 -1.65 -0.98 -10.36
CA ALA A 35 -1.74 -1.22 -8.95
C ALA A 35 -0.58 -2.06 -8.42
N ILE A 36 -0.43 -2.04 -7.11
CA ILE A 36 0.52 -2.88 -6.41
C ILE A 36 -0.05 -3.24 -5.04
N GLY A 37 0.16 -4.50 -4.67
CA GLY A 37 -0.17 -4.98 -3.35
C GLY A 37 0.99 -5.00 -2.40
N PHE A 38 0.75 -4.71 -1.14
CA PHE A 38 1.66 -4.97 -0.05
C PHE A 38 1.01 -5.83 1.02
N TYR A 39 1.77 -6.69 1.66
CA TYR A 39 1.35 -7.42 2.85
C TYR A 39 2.48 -7.51 3.87
N LYS A 40 2.15 -7.71 5.14
CA LYS A 40 3.13 -7.92 6.21
C LYS A 40 3.42 -9.42 6.34
N PRO A 41 4.64 -9.91 6.07
CA PRO A 41 4.93 -11.34 6.18
C PRO A 41 4.72 -11.90 7.60
N ALA A 42 4.98 -11.07 8.62
CA ALA A 42 4.79 -11.43 10.03
C ALA A 42 3.32 -11.36 10.49
N ALA A 43 2.44 -10.72 9.71
CA ALA A 43 1.02 -10.51 10.02
C ALA A 43 0.21 -10.50 8.70
N PRO A 44 0.06 -11.66 8.03
CA PRO A 44 -0.59 -11.76 6.71
C PRO A 44 -2.07 -11.36 6.72
N GLU A 45 -2.67 -11.19 7.89
CA GLU A 45 -3.99 -10.62 8.10
C GLU A 45 -4.13 -9.15 7.71
N LEU A 46 -3.03 -8.45 7.36
CA LEU A 46 -3.05 -7.09 6.84
C LEU A 46 -2.41 -7.02 5.46
N SER A 47 -3.16 -6.44 4.52
CA SER A 47 -2.68 -6.14 3.18
C SER A 47 -3.20 -4.79 2.69
N ALA A 48 -2.47 -4.17 1.77
CA ALA A 48 -2.81 -2.91 1.16
C ALA A 48 -2.80 -3.06 -0.36
N TYR A 49 -3.90 -2.70 -1.00
CA TYR A 49 -3.99 -2.51 -2.44
C TYR A 49 -3.80 -1.03 -2.74
N VAL A 50 -2.72 -0.67 -3.43
CA VAL A 50 -2.46 0.70 -3.87
C VAL A 50 -2.69 0.80 -5.36
N SER A 51 -3.51 1.73 -5.81
CA SER A 51 -3.89 1.91 -7.21
C SER A 51 -3.71 3.36 -7.67
N ILE A 52 -3.47 3.54 -8.97
CA ILE A 52 -3.52 4.84 -9.65
C ILE A 52 -4.65 4.90 -10.69
N HIS A 53 -5.59 3.95 -10.67
CA HIS A 53 -6.69 3.86 -11.63
C HIS A 53 -7.58 5.10 -11.56
N GLY A 54 -7.68 5.83 -12.67
CA GLY A 54 -8.51 7.04 -12.75
C GLY A 54 -8.02 8.21 -11.90
N GLN A 55 -6.86 8.08 -11.24
CA GLN A 55 -6.32 9.10 -10.36
C GLN A 55 -5.57 10.20 -11.11
N PRO A 56 -5.60 11.45 -10.60
CA PRO A 56 -4.73 12.50 -11.12
C PRO A 56 -3.24 12.12 -11.00
N PRO A 57 -2.36 12.70 -11.83
CA PRO A 57 -0.93 12.41 -11.74
C PRO A 57 -0.35 12.70 -10.35
N GLY A 58 0.29 11.69 -9.75
CA GLY A 58 0.90 11.79 -8.41
C GLY A 58 -0.05 11.54 -7.25
N GLN A 59 -1.31 11.17 -7.54
CA GLN A 59 -2.29 10.73 -6.55
C GLN A 59 -2.45 9.22 -6.60
N TYR A 60 -2.87 8.65 -5.48
CA TYR A 60 -3.06 7.23 -5.26
C TYR A 60 -4.39 6.98 -4.56
N ASP A 61 -4.94 5.80 -4.77
CA ASP A 61 -5.93 5.19 -3.90
C ASP A 61 -5.26 4.07 -3.13
N VAL A 62 -5.67 3.87 -1.88
CA VAL A 62 -5.27 2.73 -1.06
C VAL A 62 -6.49 2.10 -0.43
N ASP A 63 -6.55 0.77 -0.48
CA ASP A 63 -7.52 -0.04 0.25
C ASP A 63 -6.79 -1.02 1.17
N LEU A 64 -7.11 -0.97 2.46
CA LEU A 64 -6.54 -1.81 3.50
C LEU A 64 -7.46 -3.01 3.72
N GLU A 65 -7.01 -4.17 3.29
CA GLU A 65 -7.75 -5.41 3.43
C GLU A 65 -7.28 -6.18 4.66
N TYR A 66 -8.24 -6.62 5.47
CA TYR A 66 -8.02 -7.44 6.66
C TYR A 66 -8.60 -8.85 6.49
N PRO A 67 -8.02 -9.71 5.64
CA PRO A 67 -8.63 -10.99 5.24
C PRO A 67 -8.88 -11.99 6.38
N ALA A 68 -8.25 -11.82 7.54
CA ALA A 68 -8.47 -12.68 8.70
C ALA A 68 -9.49 -12.15 9.71
N LEU A 69 -9.98 -10.91 9.53
CA LEU A 69 -11.06 -10.36 10.35
C LEU A 69 -12.39 -10.67 9.65
N ASP A 70 -13.36 -11.15 10.41
CA ASP A 70 -14.74 -11.26 9.91
C ASP A 70 -15.26 -9.84 9.62
N ASP A 71 -16.06 -9.67 8.57
CA ASP A 71 -16.64 -8.37 8.16
C ASP A 71 -17.34 -7.62 9.31
N ASN A 72 -17.78 -8.34 10.35
CA ASN A 72 -18.41 -7.77 11.54
C ASN A 72 -17.43 -7.08 12.49
N ASP A 73 -16.15 -7.45 12.49
CA ASP A 73 -15.11 -6.92 13.38
C ASP A 73 -14.42 -5.67 12.81
N VAL A 74 -14.47 -5.46 11.49
CA VAL A 74 -13.90 -4.28 10.81
C VAL A 74 -14.88 -3.09 10.80
N GLY A 75 -16.11 -3.31 11.28
CA GLY A 75 -17.21 -2.34 11.25
C GLY A 75 -16.86 -0.99 11.87
N ASN A 76 -16.51 -0.03 11.02
CA ASN A 76 -16.19 1.40 11.24
C ASN A 76 -14.72 1.83 11.08
N ILE A 77 -13.79 0.95 10.71
CA ILE A 77 -12.43 1.40 10.38
C ILE A 77 -12.43 1.88 8.92
N PRO A 78 -12.06 3.14 8.63
CA PRO A 78 -11.86 3.58 7.25
C PRO A 78 -10.70 2.78 6.65
N THR A 79 -11.01 1.78 5.83
CA THR A 79 -10.00 0.97 5.15
C THR A 79 -9.53 1.59 3.84
N LYS A 80 -10.32 2.51 3.29
CA LYS A 80 -10.10 3.10 1.98
C LYS A 80 -9.79 4.58 2.08
N SER A 81 -8.75 5.01 1.39
CA SER A 81 -8.42 6.43 1.16
C SER A 81 -8.19 6.66 -0.33
N GLU A 82 -8.80 7.71 -0.87
CA GLU A 82 -8.75 8.02 -2.30
C GLU A 82 -8.15 9.40 -2.55
N ASN A 83 -7.53 9.58 -3.71
CA ASN A 83 -6.95 10.85 -4.15
C ASN A 83 -5.95 11.44 -3.12
N ILE A 84 -5.05 10.60 -2.63
CA ILE A 84 -4.00 10.98 -1.67
C ILE A 84 -2.62 11.07 -2.33
N GLY A 85 -1.83 12.05 -1.89
CA GLY A 85 -0.45 12.22 -2.34
C GLY A 85 0.48 11.17 -1.73
N ILE A 86 1.69 11.06 -2.29
CA ILE A 86 2.64 10.02 -1.87
C ILE A 86 3.05 10.11 -0.39
N GLU A 87 3.21 11.31 0.17
CA GLU A 87 3.58 11.47 1.59
C GLU A 87 2.51 10.88 2.52
N HIS A 88 1.24 11.20 2.27
CA HIS A 88 0.12 10.66 3.04
C HIS A 88 -0.04 9.14 2.82
N LEU A 89 0.16 8.66 1.60
CA LEU A 89 0.18 7.22 1.34
C LEU A 89 1.25 6.51 2.17
N ILE A 90 2.47 7.06 2.22
CA ILE A 90 3.57 6.50 3.00
C ILE A 90 3.24 6.53 4.51
N ASP A 91 2.67 7.62 5.03
CA ASP A 91 2.26 7.71 6.43
C ASP A 91 1.23 6.63 6.79
N LEU A 92 0.24 6.37 5.92
CA LEU A 92 -0.72 5.29 6.11
C LEU A 92 -0.04 3.92 6.14
N LEU A 93 0.85 3.65 5.18
CA LEU A 93 1.56 2.38 5.15
C LEU A 93 2.46 2.20 6.37
N VAL A 94 3.13 3.24 6.84
CA VAL A 94 3.94 3.21 8.07
C VAL A 94 3.08 2.91 9.28
N MET A 95 1.95 3.60 9.41
CA MET A 95 1.05 3.45 10.54
C MET A 95 0.46 2.04 10.61
N HIS A 96 0.00 1.49 9.47
CA HIS A 96 -0.66 0.19 9.45
C HIS A 96 0.32 -0.98 9.45
N PHE A 97 1.44 -0.89 8.74
CA PHE A 97 2.43 -1.97 8.67
C PHE A 97 3.51 -1.89 9.76
N ASP A 98 3.49 -0.85 10.60
CA ASP A 98 4.51 -0.59 11.63
C ASP A 98 5.92 -0.56 11.02
N LEU A 99 6.08 0.24 9.96
CA LEU A 99 7.36 0.35 9.24
C LEU A 99 8.31 1.30 9.98
N HIS A 100 9.53 0.85 10.20
CA HIS A 100 10.59 1.69 10.76
C HIS A 100 11.59 2.11 9.67
N ASP A 101 12.19 3.30 9.75
CA ASP A 101 13.25 3.77 8.82
C ASP A 101 12.92 3.60 7.32
N ILE A 102 11.82 4.23 6.89
CA ILE A 102 11.56 4.52 5.48
C ILE A 102 12.50 5.63 4.99
N ALA A 103 13.07 5.47 3.79
CA ALA A 103 13.93 6.49 3.21
C ALA A 103 13.07 7.57 2.55
N GLY A 104 13.18 8.81 3.03
CA GLY A 104 12.69 10.01 2.37
C GLY A 104 13.76 10.66 1.52
#